data_AF-S6GFW5-F1
#
_entry.id   AF-S6GFW5-F1
#
_cell.length_a   1.000
_cell.length_b   1.000
_cell.length_c   1.000
_cell.angle_alpha   90.00
_cell.angle_beta   90.00
_cell.angle_gamma   90.00
#
_symmetry.space_group_name_H-M   'P 1'
#
loop_
_entity.id
_entity.type
_entity.pdbx_description
1 polymer ?
#
loop_
_entity_poly.entity_id
_entity_poly.type
_entity_poly.pdbx_seq_one_letter_code
_entity_poly.pdbx_strand_id
1 'polypeptide(L)'
;MVERADINSVLMQMRAIKTQVQHQIPGVNFSPAEAQIQEVQKADFGQLLKTAVDKVNETQSVSKQLATAYEQGDPNVELTQVMVSLQKSSIAFEAMAQVRNRLVSAYEDIMKMPI
;
A
#
# COMPACT_ATOMS: atom_id res chain seq x y z
N MET A 1 54.32 17.01 -4.60
CA MET A 1 54.17 16.47 -5.97
C MET A 1 53.98 14.94 -5.91
N VAL A 2 52.89 14.43 -5.33
CA VAL A 2 52.52 12.99 -5.41
C VAL A 2 51.02 12.90 -5.15
N GLU A 3 50.19 12.93 -6.20
CA GLU A 3 48.73 12.67 -6.07
C GLU A 3 48.01 12.49 -7.42
N ARG A 4 48.66 12.78 -8.56
CA ARG A 4 48.08 12.54 -9.90
C ARG A 4 48.36 11.15 -10.47
N ALA A 5 49.26 10.38 -9.85
CA ALA A 5 49.62 9.03 -10.29
C ALA A 5 48.60 7.96 -9.86
N ASP A 6 47.88 8.19 -8.76
CA ASP A 6 46.94 7.22 -8.18
C ASP A 6 45.58 7.15 -8.88
N ILE A 7 45.13 8.24 -9.51
CA ILE A 7 43.82 8.24 -10.20
C ILE A 7 43.84 7.30 -11.42
N ASN A 8 44.97 7.28 -12.13
CA ASN A 8 45.15 6.37 -13.28
C ASN A 8 45.31 4.91 -12.83
N SER A 9 45.94 4.65 -11.68
CA SER A 9 46.09 3.29 -11.16
C SER A 9 44.74 2.73 -10.68
N VAL A 10 43.90 3.55 -10.04
CA VAL A 10 42.55 3.17 -9.58
C VAL A 10 41.60 2.91 -10.76
N LEU A 11 41.67 3.69 -11.84
CA LEU A 11 40.89 3.45 -13.06
C LEU A 11 41.32 2.17 -13.79
N MET A 12 42.61 1.86 -13.78
CA MET A 12 43.14 0.58 -14.29
C MET A 12 42.69 -0.59 -13.41
N GLN A 13 42.66 -0.40 -12.08
CA GLN A 13 42.22 -1.41 -11.12
C GLN A 13 40.72 -1.70 -11.25
N MET A 14 39.88 -0.68 -11.48
CA MET A 14 38.45 -0.88 -11.77
C MET A 14 38.21 -1.62 -13.08
N ARG A 15 39.00 -1.36 -14.13
CA ARG A 15 38.89 -2.10 -15.40
C ARG A 15 39.29 -3.55 -15.26
N ALA A 16 40.33 -3.85 -14.49
CA ALA A 16 40.77 -5.22 -14.19
C ALA A 16 39.71 -5.99 -13.38
N ILE A 17 39.08 -5.34 -12.39
CA ILE A 17 37.99 -5.96 -11.62
C ILE A 17 36.78 -6.25 -12.51
N LYS A 18 36.39 -5.33 -13.41
CA LYS A 18 35.29 -5.56 -14.37
C LYS A 18 35.54 -6.77 -15.27
N THR A 19 36.78 -6.97 -15.73
CA THR A 19 37.13 -8.11 -16.59
C THR A 19 37.25 -9.42 -15.82
N GLN A 20 37.63 -9.38 -14.54
CA GLN A 20 37.68 -10.55 -13.66
C GLN A 20 36.28 -11.02 -13.23
N VAL A 21 35.36 -10.09 -12.96
CA VAL A 21 33.96 -10.42 -12.65
C VAL A 21 33.25 -11.03 -13.86
N GLN A 22 33.64 -10.68 -15.08
CA GLN A 22 33.04 -11.22 -16.30
C GLN A 22 33.47 -12.66 -16.63
N HIS A 23 34.58 -13.17 -16.08
CA HIS A 23 35.11 -14.50 -16.41
C HIS A 23 34.93 -15.57 -15.31
N GLN A 24 34.35 -15.23 -14.15
CA GLN A 24 34.19 -16.18 -13.02
C GLN A 24 32.75 -16.64 -12.73
N ILE A 25 31.76 -16.25 -13.54
CA ILE A 25 30.40 -16.80 -13.42
C ILE A 25 29.87 -17.19 -14.81
N PRO A 26 30.05 -18.45 -15.25
CA PRO A 26 29.37 -18.97 -16.43
C PRO A 26 27.87 -18.99 -16.13
N GLY A 27 27.10 -18.10 -16.77
CA GLY A 27 25.64 -18.13 -16.73
C GLY A 27 24.92 -16.85 -16.27
N VAL A 28 25.63 -15.78 -15.89
CA VAL A 28 24.96 -14.50 -15.58
C VAL A 28 25.18 -13.51 -16.71
N ASN A 29 24.22 -13.51 -17.63
CA ASN A 29 24.12 -12.54 -18.70
C ASN A 29 23.63 -11.21 -18.11
N PHE A 30 24.55 -10.30 -17.78
CA PHE A 30 24.18 -8.91 -17.49
C PHE A 30 23.92 -8.17 -18.80
N SER A 31 22.84 -8.54 -19.49
CA SER A 31 22.13 -7.54 -20.28
C SER A 31 21.67 -6.46 -19.30
N PRO A 32 21.68 -5.16 -19.67
CA PRO A 32 20.87 -4.21 -18.95
C PRO A 32 19.45 -4.74 -19.06
N ALA A 33 19.00 -5.42 -18.01
CA ALA A 33 17.61 -5.73 -17.84
C ALA A 33 16.95 -4.38 -17.92
N GLU A 34 16.25 -4.14 -19.03
CA GLU A 34 15.07 -3.31 -19.01
C GLU A 34 14.40 -3.70 -17.71
N ALA A 35 14.47 -2.81 -16.73
CA ALA A 35 13.60 -2.86 -15.60
C ALA A 35 12.23 -2.76 -16.25
N GLN A 36 11.67 -3.93 -16.59
CA GLN A 36 10.25 -4.10 -16.73
C GLN A 36 9.78 -3.66 -15.37
N ILE A 37 9.41 -2.38 -15.33
CA ILE A 37 8.56 -1.81 -14.32
C ILE A 37 7.42 -2.80 -14.32
N GLN A 38 7.45 -3.75 -13.38
CA GLN A 38 6.27 -4.51 -13.06
C GLN A 38 5.28 -3.41 -12.78
N GLU A 39 4.34 -3.20 -13.72
CA GLU A 39 3.17 -2.42 -13.46
C GLU A 39 2.65 -3.01 -12.15
N VAL A 40 2.89 -2.29 -11.07
CA VAL A 40 2.23 -2.51 -9.81
C VAL A 40 0.79 -2.51 -10.25
N GLN A 41 0.18 -3.71 -10.31
CA GLN A 41 -1.20 -3.89 -10.70
C GLN A 41 -1.92 -2.79 -9.96
N LYS A 42 -2.44 -1.81 -10.69
CA LYS A 42 -3.14 -0.67 -10.12
C LYS A 42 -4.25 -1.33 -9.31
N ALA A 43 -4.01 -1.53 -8.02
CA ALA A 43 -5.05 -1.92 -7.10
C ALA A 43 -6.04 -0.79 -7.26
N ASP A 44 -7.15 -1.08 -7.95
CA ASP A 44 -8.00 -0.05 -8.47
C ASP A 44 -8.52 0.71 -7.25
N PHE A 45 -8.03 1.94 -7.10
CA PHE A 45 -8.27 2.71 -5.89
C PHE A 45 -9.78 2.92 -5.70
N GLY A 46 -10.52 3.02 -6.81
CA GLY A 46 -11.98 3.04 -6.81
C GLY A 46 -12.60 1.76 -6.24
N GLN A 47 -12.00 0.60 -6.53
CA GLN A 47 -12.40 -0.70 -5.96
C GLN A 47 -12.13 -0.76 -4.45
N LEU A 48 -10.99 -0.24 -3.98
CA LEU A 48 -10.68 -0.15 -2.55
C LEU A 48 -11.64 0.78 -1.81
N LEU A 49 -11.94 1.95 -2.40
CA LEU A 49 -12.94 2.88 -1.86
C LEU A 49 -14.31 2.22 -1.78
N LYS A 50 -14.76 1.60 -2.88
CA LYS A 50 -16.03 0.90 -2.93
C LYS A 50 -16.10 -0.16 -1.83
N THR A 51 -15.03 -0.94 -1.68
CA THR A 51 -14.93 -1.97 -0.63
C THR A 51 -15.01 -1.35 0.77
N ALA A 52 -14.35 -0.22 1.02
CA ALA A 52 -14.42 0.48 2.30
C ALA A 52 -15.84 1.00 2.61
N VAL A 53 -16.52 1.56 1.61
CA VAL A 53 -17.92 2.02 1.71
C VAL A 53 -18.85 0.86 2.03
N ASP A 54 -18.75 -0.21 1.24
CA ASP A 54 -19.55 -1.41 1.40
C ASP A 54 -19.31 -2.03 2.79
N LYS A 55 -18.06 -2.00 3.29
CA LYS A 55 -17.71 -2.54 4.60
C LYS A 55 -18.31 -1.78 5.77
N VAL A 56 -18.33 -0.44 5.71
CA VAL A 56 -18.97 0.36 6.76
C VAL A 56 -20.48 0.13 6.78
N ASN A 57 -21.11 0.08 5.60
CA ASN A 57 -22.53 -0.20 5.50
C ASN A 57 -22.87 -1.58 6.11
N GLU A 58 -22.06 -2.59 5.82
CA GLU A 58 -22.18 -3.91 6.44
C GLU A 58 -22.07 -3.84 7.97
N THR A 59 -21.04 -3.18 8.51
CA THR A 59 -20.86 -3.06 9.97
C THR A 59 -21.98 -2.29 10.67
N GLN A 60 -22.54 -1.26 10.02
CA GLN A 60 -23.70 -0.54 10.53
C GLN A 60 -24.95 -1.42 10.54
N SER A 61 -25.20 -2.15 9.45
CA SER A 61 -26.33 -3.08 9.33
C SER A 61 -26.30 -4.17 10.40
N VAL A 62 -25.13 -4.81 10.59
CA VAL A 62 -24.93 -5.84 11.62
C VAL A 62 -25.17 -5.27 13.02
N SER A 63 -24.65 -4.07 13.30
CA SER A 63 -24.84 -3.44 14.62
C SER A 63 -26.31 -3.14 14.90
N LYS A 64 -27.05 -2.69 13.88
CA LYS A 64 -28.48 -2.44 13.98
C LYS A 64 -29.28 -3.73 14.19
N GLN A 65 -28.93 -4.79 13.46
CA GLN A 65 -29.56 -6.10 13.64
C GLN A 65 -29.33 -6.65 15.05
N LEU A 66 -28.11 -6.58 15.57
CA LEU A 66 -27.80 -7.01 16.93
C LEU A 66 -28.53 -6.17 17.98
N ALA A 67 -28.59 -4.84 17.81
CA ALA A 67 -29.34 -3.98 18.70
C ALA A 67 -30.84 -4.34 18.71
N THR A 68 -31.45 -4.53 17.53
CA THR A 68 -32.86 -4.93 17.42
C THR A 68 -33.12 -6.32 18.00
N ALA A 69 -32.24 -7.31 17.75
CA ALA A 69 -32.38 -8.65 18.30
C ALA A 69 -32.29 -8.63 19.84
N TYR A 70 -31.39 -7.82 20.40
CA TYR A 70 -31.29 -7.61 21.84
C TYR A 70 -32.53 -6.93 22.42
N GLU A 71 -33.05 -5.88 21.77
CA GLU A 71 -34.30 -5.20 22.17
C GLU A 71 -35.51 -6.15 22.12
N GLN A 72 -35.51 -7.11 21.21
CA GLN A 72 -36.54 -8.16 21.10
C GLN A 72 -36.37 -9.28 22.13
N GLY A 73 -35.29 -9.27 22.92
CA GLY A 73 -35.02 -10.26 23.95
C GLY A 73 -34.48 -11.59 23.42
N ASP A 74 -33.79 -11.59 22.26
CA ASP A 74 -33.14 -12.78 21.73
C ASP A 74 -32.09 -13.31 22.74
N PRO A 75 -32.25 -14.53 23.28
CA PRO A 75 -31.32 -15.10 24.26
C PRO A 75 -29.93 -15.39 23.69
N ASN A 76 -29.76 -15.37 22.36
CA ASN A 76 -28.48 -15.60 21.69
C ASN A 76 -27.66 -14.32 21.50
N VAL A 77 -28.24 -13.14 21.77
CA VAL A 77 -27.55 -11.85 21.60
C VAL A 77 -27.28 -11.23 22.96
N GLU A 78 -26.00 -11.12 23.30
CA GLU A 78 -25.57 -10.49 24.54
C GLU A 78 -25.40 -8.97 24.36
N LEU A 79 -25.68 -8.20 25.42
CA LEU A 79 -25.46 -6.75 25.43
C LEU A 79 -24.02 -6.38 25.08
N THR A 80 -23.05 -7.17 25.55
CA THR A 80 -21.62 -7.02 25.25
C THR A 80 -21.35 -7.09 23.75
N GLN A 81 -22.01 -8.01 23.05
CA GLN A 81 -21.87 -8.19 21.61
C GLN A 81 -22.43 -6.98 20.84
N VAL A 82 -23.59 -6.46 21.26
CA VAL A 82 -24.17 -5.23 20.70
C VAL A 82 -23.21 -4.06 20.87
N MET A 83 -22.68 -3.86 22.08
CA MET A 83 -21.74 -2.77 22.39
C MET A 83 -20.45 -2.87 21.58
N VAL A 84 -19.89 -4.08 21.46
CA VAL A 84 -18.69 -4.30 20.63
C VAL A 84 -18.99 -4.03 19.16
N SER A 85 -20.16 -4.44 18.65
CA SER A 85 -20.55 -4.17 17.27
C SER A 85 -20.70 -2.68 17.00
N LEU A 86 -21.37 -1.96 17.90
CA LEU A 86 -21.52 -0.49 17.81
C LEU A 86 -20.15 0.21 17.81
N GLN A 87 -19.24 -0.19 18.69
CA GLN A 87 -17.89 0.36 18.74
C GLN A 87 -17.12 0.10 17.44
N LYS A 88 -17.20 -1.13 16.89
CA LYS A 88 -16.61 -1.48 15.60
C LYS A 88 -17.16 -0.60 14.48
N SER A 89 -18.47 -0.39 14.46
CA SER A 89 -19.11 0.46 13.45
C SER A 89 -18.67 1.92 13.55
N SER A 90 -18.49 2.46 14.77
CA SER A 90 -18.00 3.82 14.98
C SER A 90 -16.57 3.99 14.44
N ILE A 91 -15.67 3.09 14.82
CA ILE A 91 -14.27 3.11 14.37
C ILE A 91 -14.18 2.94 12.85
N ALA A 92 -14.99 2.04 12.26
CA ALA A 92 -15.02 1.84 10.82
C ALA A 92 -15.50 3.10 10.08
N PHE A 93 -16.49 3.81 10.61
CA PHE A 93 -16.97 5.07 10.05
C PHE A 93 -15.90 6.19 10.12
N GLU A 94 -15.23 6.34 11.26
CA GLU A 94 -14.12 7.29 11.42
C GLU A 94 -12.99 7.03 10.43
N ALA A 95 -12.59 5.75 10.28
CA ALA A 95 -11.60 5.34 9.29
C ALA A 95 -12.04 5.71 7.86
N MET A 96 -13.32 5.55 7.53
CA MET A 96 -13.82 5.88 6.19
C MET A 96 -13.86 7.38 5.92
N ALA A 97 -14.12 8.20 6.94
CA ALA A 97 -13.99 9.66 6.82
C ALA A 97 -12.56 10.06 6.47
N GLN A 98 -11.54 9.37 7.02
CA GLN A 98 -10.15 9.60 6.64
C GLN A 98 -9.89 9.22 5.17
N VAL A 99 -10.41 8.08 4.72
CA VAL A 99 -10.30 7.65 3.31
C VAL A 99 -10.96 8.69 2.38
N ARG A 100 -12.15 9.19 2.72
CA ARG A 100 -12.84 10.26 1.99
C ARG A 100 -11.97 11.52 1.88
N ASN A 101 -11.36 11.95 2.98
CA ASN A 101 -10.53 13.15 2.98
C ASN A 101 -9.29 12.97 2.10
N ARG A 102 -8.62 11.81 2.19
CA ARG A 102 -7.47 11.48 1.33
C ARG A 102 -7.85 11.46 -0.15
N LEU A 103 -9.05 11.03 -0.46
CA LEU A 103 -9.62 11.04 -1.81
C LEU A 103 -9.79 12.44 -2.40
N VAL A 104 -10.40 13.33 -1.61
CA VAL A 104 -10.58 14.72 -2.00
C VAL A 104 -9.21 15.36 -2.23
N SER A 105 -8.25 15.14 -1.33
CA SER A 105 -6.88 15.64 -1.50
C SER A 105 -6.20 15.09 -2.75
N ALA A 106 -6.28 13.78 -3.01
CA ALA A 106 -5.66 13.18 -4.20
C ALA A 106 -6.25 13.72 -5.50
N TYR A 107 -7.57 13.95 -5.55
CA TYR A 107 -8.22 14.60 -6.67
C TYR A 107 -7.76 16.06 -6.83
N GLU A 108 -7.70 16.81 -5.73
CA GLU A 108 -7.16 18.17 -5.74
C GLU A 108 -5.71 18.24 -6.21
N ASP A 109 -4.87 17.29 -5.81
CA ASP A 109 -3.45 17.21 -6.18
C ASP A 109 -3.28 16.96 -7.69
N ILE A 110 -4.12 16.10 -8.28
CA ILE A 110 -4.15 15.90 -9.74
C ILE A 110 -4.57 17.18 -10.46
N MET A 111 -5.57 17.91 -9.93
CA MET A 111 -5.98 19.20 -10.50
C MET A 111 -4.89 20.28 -10.43
N LYS A 112 -4.03 20.23 -9.40
CA LYS A 112 -2.95 21.20 -9.19
C LYS A 112 -1.67 20.84 -9.94
N MET A 113 -1.56 19.65 -10.52
CA MET A 113 -0.43 19.30 -11.37
C MET A 113 -0.48 20.12 -12.67
N PRO A 114 0.55 20.92 -12.99
CA PRO A 114 0.65 21.56 -14.30
C PRO A 114 0.80 20.47 -15.38
N ILE A 115 -0.01 20.58 -16.43
CA ILE A 115 0.13 19.80 -17.67
C ILE A 115 1.35 20.22 -18.47
#